data_AF-A0A3D2LD09-F1
#
_entry.id   AF-A0A3D2LD09-F1
#
_cell.length_a   1.000
_cell.length_b   1.000
_cell.length_c   1.000
_cell.angle_alpha   90.00
_cell.angle_beta   90.00
_cell.angle_gamma   90.00
#
_symmetry.space_group_name_H-M   'P 1'
#
loop_
_entity.id
_entity.type
_entity.pdbx_description
1 polymer ?
#
loop_
_entity_poly.entity_id
_entity_poly.type
_entity_poly.pdbx_seq_one_letter_code
_entity_poly.pdbx_strand_id
1 'polypeptide(L)' 'IGWVLDNVEGARARAEAGELAFGTVESFLIWKLTGGNSHVTDVTNASRTLLYRLGLGD' A
#
# COMPACT_ATOMS: atom_id res chain seq x y z
N ILE A 1 -0.67 8.19 3.22
CA ILE A 1 0.70 7.73 2.92
C ILE A 1 1.71 8.87 2.76
N GLY A 2 1.33 10.01 2.15
CA GLY A 2 2.23 11.14 1.88
C GLY A 2 3.12 11.56 3.05
N TRP A 3 2.55 11.75 4.25
CA TRP A 3 3.33 12.14 5.43
C TRP A 3 4.53 11.21 5.69
N VAL A 4 4.38 9.89 5.57
CA VAL A 4 5.49 8.94 5.79
C VAL A 4 6.57 9.13 4.74
N LEU A 5 6.19 9.29 3.47
CA LEU A 5 7.15 9.49 2.38
C LEU A 5 7.93 10.80 2.53
N ASP A 6 7.30 11.82 3.11
CA ASP A 6 7.90 13.15 3.26
C ASP A 6 8.73 13.30 4.54
N ASN A 7 8.45 12.52 5.59
CA ASN A 7 9.03 12.72 6.92
C ASN A 7 9.96 11.58 7.35
N VAL A 8 9.87 10.39 6.75
CA VAL A 8 10.82 9.30 7.04
C VAL A 8 11.99 9.43 6.07
N GLU A 9 13.18 9.65 6.62
CA GLU A 9 14.42 9.81 5.83
C GLU A 9 14.59 8.68 4.82
N GLY A 10 14.80 9.03 3.55
CA GLY A 10 14.97 8.09 2.45
C GLY A 10 13.72 7.33 1.99
N ALA A 11 12.56 7.46 2.66
CA ALA A 11 11.36 6.70 2.30
C ALA A 11 10.85 7.01 0.89
N ARG A 12 10.88 8.28 0.48
CA ARG A 12 10.49 8.67 -0.89
C ARG A 12 11.37 8.03 -1.97
N ALA A 13 12.70 8.14 -1.82
CA ALA A 13 13.64 7.57 -2.78
C ALA A 13 13.50 6.04 -2.89
N ARG A 14 13.32 5.34 -1.76
CA ARG A 14 13.11 3.89 -1.73
C ARG A 14 11.77 3.47 -2.33
N ALA A 15 10.71 4.26 -2.11
CA ALA A 15 9.43 4.04 -2.77
C ALA A 15 9.53 4.21 -4.29
N GLU A 16 10.21 5.25 -4.75
CA GLU A 16 10.47 5.51 -6.19
C GLU A 16 11.36 4.43 -6.82
N ALA A 17 12.27 3.82 -6.04
CA ALA A 17 13.07 2.66 -6.45
C ALA A 17 12.30 1.32 -6.41
N GLY A 18 11.04 1.31 -5.96
CA GLY A 18 10.22 0.09 -5.87
C GLY A 18 10.58 -0.82 -4.69
N GLU A 19 11.35 -0.34 -3.72
CA GLU A 19 11.79 -1.13 -2.55
C GLU A 19 10.76 -1.16 -1.41
N LEU A 20 9.69 -0.36 -1.51
CA LEU A 20 8.65 -0.24 -0.49
C LEU A 20 7.29 -0.68 -1.03
N ALA A 21 6.53 -1.38 -0.20
CA ALA A 21 5.13 -1.69 -0.42
C ALA A 21 4.23 -0.85 0.50
N PHE A 22 3.13 -0.33 -0.04
CA PHE A 22 2.06 0.31 0.72
C PHE A 22 0.85 -0.63 0.79
N GLY A 23 0.26 -0.75 1.98
CA GLY A 23 -0.97 -1.51 2.18
C GLY A 23 -1.73 -1.04 3.41
N THR A 24 -3.02 -1.37 3.47
CA THR A 24 -3.80 -1.29 4.71
C THR A 24 -3.39 -2.42 5.66
N VAL A 25 -3.98 -2.48 6.86
CA VAL A 25 -3.68 -3.54 7.83
C VAL A 25 -3.95 -4.93 7.22
N GLU A 26 -5.03 -5.08 6.45
CA GLU A 26 -5.36 -6.33 5.76
C GLU A 26 -4.23 -6.77 4.81
N SER A 27 -3.78 -5.89 3.92
CA SER A 27 -2.68 -6.19 2.99
C SER A 27 -1.39 -6.58 3.70
N PHE A 28 -1.07 -5.91 4.83
CA PHE A 28 0.08 -6.27 5.64
C PHE A 28 -0.04 -7.68 6.22
N LEU A 29 -1.22 -8.04 6.75
CA LEU A 29 -1.46 -9.38 7.29
C LEU A 29 -1.37 -10.45 6.20
N ILE A 30 -1.98 -10.24 5.03
CA ILE A 30 -1.89 -11.17 3.91
C ILE A 30 -0.43 -11.35 3.47
N TRP A 31 0.33 -10.26 3.36
CA TRP A 31 1.76 -10.34 3.02
C TRP A 31 2.54 -11.17 4.05
N LYS A 32 2.32 -10.96 5.36
CA LYS A 32 2.99 -11.72 6.42
C LYS A 32 2.61 -13.19 6.42
N LEU A 33 1.32 -13.50 6.27
CA LEU A 33 0.80 -14.86 6.33
C LEU A 33 1.18 -15.68 5.09
N THR A 34 1.39 -15.03 3.95
CA THR A 34 1.82 -15.68 2.70
C THR A 34 3.35 -15.71 2.54
N GLY A 35 4.11 -15.28 3.55
CA GLY A 35 5.58 -15.22 3.45
C GLY A 35 6.07 -14.26 2.35
N GLY A 36 5.29 -13.23 2.03
CA GLY A 36 5.57 -12.24 1.00
C GLY A 36 5.08 -12.61 -0.41
N ASN A 37 4.41 -13.75 -0.59
CA ASN A 37 3.94 -14.19 -1.92
C ASN A 37 2.67 -13.47 -2.41
N SER A 38 1.92 -12.78 -1.54
CA SER A 38 0.76 -11.99 -1.95
C SER A 38 0.73 -10.62 -1.29
N HIS A 39 0.70 -9.59 -2.11
CA HIS A 39 0.46 -8.21 -1.71
C HIS A 39 -0.83 -7.73 -2.39
N VAL A 40 -1.95 -7.90 -1.71
CA VAL A 40 -3.30 -7.67 -2.26
C VAL A 40 -4.19 -6.94 -1.25
N THR A 41 -5.29 -6.37 -1.73
CA THR A 41 -6.35 -5.76 -0.93
C THR A 41 -7.68 -5.94 -1.66
N ASP A 42 -8.78 -5.98 -0.93
CA ASP A 42 -10.10 -5.93 -1.55
C ASP A 42 -10.55 -4.48 -1.85
N VAL A 43 -11.60 -4.34 -2.66
CA VAL A 43 -12.12 -3.02 -3.07
C VAL A 43 -12.67 -2.20 -1.88
N THR A 44 -13.17 -2.86 -0.83
CA THR A 44 -13.71 -2.16 0.34
C THR A 44 -12.60 -1.53 1.16
N ASN A 45 -11.49 -2.21 1.40
CA ASN A 45 -10.32 -1.61 2.05
C ASN A 45 -9.62 -0.57 1.16
N ALA A 46 -9.48 -0.84 -0.15
CA ALA A 46 -8.90 0.11 -1.10
C ALA A 46 -9.65 1.46 -1.10
N SER A 47 -10.99 1.44 -1.00
CA SER A 47 -11.83 2.66 -0.96
C SER A 47 -11.48 3.63 0.18
N ARG A 48 -10.86 3.14 1.25
CA ARG A 48 -10.53 3.92 2.46
C ARG A 48 -9.16 4.61 2.38
N THR A 49 -8.41 4.38 1.30
CA THR A 49 -7.06 4.92 1.14
C THR A 49 -7.03 6.37 0.67
N LEU A 50 -8.14 6.88 0.11
CA LEU A 50 -8.19 8.12 -0.70
C LEU A 50 -7.27 8.09 -1.94
N LEU A 51 -6.78 6.90 -2.32
CA LEU A 51 -5.95 6.67 -3.51
C LEU A 51 -6.70 5.83 -4.56
N TYR A 52 -7.74 5.11 -4.15
CA TYR A 52 -8.61 4.33 -5.03
C TYR A 52 -9.80 5.16 -5.50
N ARG A 53 -10.10 5.12 -6.80
CA ARG A 53 -11.24 5.83 -7.40
C ARG A 53 -12.49 4.97 -7.32
N LEU A 54 -13.57 5.52 -6.76
CA LEU A 54 -14.86 4.84 -6.71
C LEU A 54 -15.66 5.09 -8.00
N GLY A 55 -16.08 4.02 -8.69
CA GLY A 55 -17.07 4.09 -9.78
C GLY A 55 -16.55 3.87 -11.20
N LEU A 56 -15.25 3.69 -11.40
CA LEU A 56 -14.68 3.07 -12.59
C LEU A 56 -14.05 1.78 -12.08
N GLY A 57 -14.62 0.64 -12.45
CA GLY A 57 -14.12 -0.67 -12.02
C GLY A 57 -12.81 -0.99 -12.74
N ASP A 58 -11.76 -0.26 -12.36
CA ASP A 58 -10.38 -0.46 -12.79
C ASP A 58 -9.58 -1.13 -11.66
#